data_AF-A0A2E4T2J1-F1
#
_entry.id   AF-A0A2E4T2J1-F1
#
_cell.length_a   1.000
_cell.length_b   1.000
_cell.length_c   1.000
_cell.angle_alpha   90.00
_cell.angle_beta   90.00
_cell.angle_gamma   90.00
#
_symmetry.space_group_name_H-M   'P 1'
#
loop_
_entity.id
_entity.type
_entity.pdbx_description
1 polymer ?
#
loop_
_entity_poly.entity_id
_entity_poly.type
_entity_poly.pdbx_seq_one_letter_code
_entity_poly.pdbx_strand_id
1 'polypeptide(L)'
;MVRRVMLARGGALPESTGLGRAHFAIESLLERALVPGWIRTGTIEHRIRSSPLNRLYSRWSSHPSLVARTTEESDADLLHITDQEQAHLVPNGCKIPVVVTVHDLFHLKPRSIKAG
;
A
#
# COMPACT_ATOMS: atom_id res chain seq x y z
N MET A 1 20.16 5.36 -13.82
CA MET A 1 19.21 6.38 -13.33
C MET A 1 18.49 5.78 -12.14
N VAL A 2 18.43 6.51 -11.01
CA VAL A 2 17.71 6.07 -9.80
C VAL A 2 16.24 6.44 -9.96
N ARG A 3 15.34 5.52 -9.64
CA ARG A 3 13.88 5.71 -9.69
C ARG A 3 13.31 5.92 -8.30
N ARG A 4 12.25 6.71 -8.21
CA ARG A 4 11.55 7.06 -6.96
C ARG A 4 10.28 6.25 -6.82
N VAL A 5 10.09 5.59 -5.69
CA VAL A 5 8.83 4.91 -5.34
C VAL A 5 8.12 5.65 -4.21
N MET A 6 6.84 5.94 -4.42
CA MET A 6 5.91 6.38 -3.39
C MET A 6 5.23 5.16 -2.80
N LEU A 7 5.33 4.96 -1.48
CA LEU A 7 4.58 3.90 -0.83
C LEU A 7 3.22 4.41 -0.38
N ALA A 8 2.19 3.57 -0.52
CA ALA A 8 0.89 3.80 0.07
C ALA A 8 0.43 2.58 0.87
N ARG A 9 -0.24 2.85 1.98
CA ARG A 9 -0.95 1.85 2.78
C ARG A 9 -2.17 2.50 3.41
N GLY A 10 -3.01 1.69 4.05
CA GLY A 10 -4.19 2.17 4.76
C GLY A 10 -3.83 2.77 6.11
N GLY A 11 -4.40 2.19 7.17
CA GLY A 11 -4.03 2.56 8.53
C GLY A 11 -2.54 2.27 8.80
N ALA A 12 -1.91 3.15 9.59
CA ALA A 12 -0.56 2.97 10.14
C ALA A 12 -0.53 1.82 11.18
N LEU A 13 -0.74 0.57 10.71
CA LEU A 13 -0.69 -0.62 11.55
C LEU A 13 0.74 -0.85 12.03
N PRO A 14 0.92 -1.22 13.31
CA PRO A 14 2.25 -1.45 13.88
C PRO A 14 2.91 -2.70 13.26
N GLU A 15 4.24 -2.73 13.32
CA GLU A 15 5.07 -3.86 12.86
C GLU A 15 4.73 -5.20 13.54
N SER A 16 4.09 -5.16 14.71
CA SER A 16 3.61 -6.36 15.39
C SER A 16 2.52 -7.11 14.61
N THR A 17 1.84 -6.46 13.66
CA THR A 17 0.83 -7.08 12.79
C THR A 17 1.44 -7.66 11.50
N GLY A 18 0.79 -8.64 10.88
CA GLY A 18 1.28 -9.22 9.62
C GLY A 18 1.42 -8.20 8.49
N LEU A 19 0.36 -7.44 8.20
CA LEU A 19 0.35 -6.38 7.19
C LEU A 19 1.33 -5.24 7.53
N GLY A 20 1.42 -4.84 8.80
CA GLY A 20 2.38 -3.85 9.25
C GLY A 20 3.82 -4.31 9.03
N ARG A 21 4.17 -5.52 9.48
CA ARG A 21 5.50 -6.10 9.28
C ARG A 21 5.91 -6.15 7.81
N ALA A 22 5.00 -6.56 6.94
CA ALA A 22 5.28 -6.62 5.51
C ALA A 22 5.57 -5.23 4.92
N HIS A 23 4.83 -4.20 5.37
CA HIS A 23 5.11 -2.81 4.99
C HIS A 23 6.48 -2.33 5.49
N PHE A 24 6.78 -2.51 6.77
CA PHE A 24 8.07 -2.10 7.36
C PHE A 24 9.26 -2.82 6.71
N ALA A 25 9.09 -4.08 6.29
CA ALA A 25 10.12 -4.79 5.53
C ALA A 25 10.41 -4.10 4.19
N ILE A 26 9.38 -3.66 3.46
CA ILE A 26 9.54 -2.91 2.19
C ILE A 26 10.25 -1.57 2.45
N GLU A 27 9.83 -0.83 3.48
CA GLU A 27 10.50 0.41 3.87
C GLU A 27 11.98 0.19 4.19
N SER A 28 12.29 -0.81 5.02
CA SER A 28 13.67 -1.14 5.42
C SER A 28 14.53 -1.54 4.23
N LEU A 29 13.99 -2.32 3.27
CA LEU A 29 14.72 -2.71 2.06
C LEU A 29 15.06 -1.48 1.20
N LEU A 30 14.14 -0.54 1.04
CA LEU A 30 14.35 0.68 0.27
C LEU A 30 15.30 1.65 0.98
N GLU A 31 15.15 1.81 2.29
CA GLU A 31 16.00 2.69 3.12
C GLU A 31 17.46 2.21 3.16
N ARG A 32 17.67 0.88 3.23
CA ARG A 32 19.00 0.26 3.21
C ARG A 32 19.58 0.12 1.80
N ALA A 33 18.93 0.69 0.78
CA ALA A 33 19.31 0.59 -0.64
C ALA A 33 19.50 -0.86 -1.12
N LEU A 34 18.73 -1.80 -0.57
CA LEU A 34 18.77 -3.23 -0.93
C LEU A 34 17.94 -3.54 -2.19
N VAL A 35 17.26 -2.53 -2.76
CA VAL A 35 16.55 -2.60 -4.03
C VAL A 35 17.31 -1.75 -5.05
N PRO A 36 18.20 -2.34 -5.87
CA PRO A 36 19.06 -1.58 -6.77
C PRO A 36 18.27 -0.68 -7.72
N GLY A 37 18.67 0.58 -7.80
CA GLY A 37 18.06 1.56 -8.70
C GLY A 37 16.74 2.15 -8.21
N TRP A 38 16.28 1.85 -6.99
CA TRP A 38 15.06 2.40 -6.40
C TRP A 38 15.32 3.07 -5.06
N ILE A 39 14.67 4.21 -4.84
CA ILE A 39 14.65 4.92 -3.56
C ILE A 39 13.22 5.24 -3.16
N ARG A 40 12.95 5.25 -1.85
CA ARG A 40 11.65 5.67 -1.31
C ARG A 40 11.60 7.19 -1.25
N THR A 41 10.60 7.80 -1.88
CA THR A 41 10.37 9.25 -1.80
C THR A 41 9.45 9.65 -0.65
N GLY A 42 8.61 8.72 -0.18
CA GLY A 42 7.66 8.98 0.88
C GLY A 42 6.75 7.79 1.16
N THR A 43 5.90 7.95 2.16
CA THR A 43 4.90 6.95 2.54
C THR A 43 3.61 7.65 2.92
N ILE A 44 2.51 7.27 2.27
CA ILE A 44 1.18 7.81 2.48
C ILE A 44 0.40 6.78 3.32
N GLU A 45 0.08 7.17 4.54
CA GLU A 45 -0.70 6.39 5.48
C GLU A 45 -1.59 7.30 6.33
N HIS A 46 -2.60 6.73 6.98
CA HIS A 46 -3.43 7.49 7.91
C HIS A 46 -3.40 6.90 9.31
N ARG A 47 -3.52 7.78 10.32
CA ARG A 47 -3.67 7.34 11.71
C ARG A 47 -4.94 6.50 11.84
N ILE A 48 -4.85 5.40 12.58
CA ILE A 48 -6.01 4.54 12.89
C ILE A 48 -6.95 5.34 13.80
N ARG A 49 -8.16 5.59 13.31
CA ARG A 49 -9.20 6.31 14.07
C ARG A 49 -10.13 5.31 14.77
N SER A 50 -10.52 5.63 16.01
CA SER A 50 -11.43 4.81 16.83
C SER A 50 -12.90 4.95 16.42
N SER A 51 -13.31 6.13 15.92
CA SER A 51 -14.69 6.38 15.49
C SER A 51 -15.03 5.65 14.17
N PRO A 52 -16.08 4.82 14.12
CA PRO A 52 -16.46 4.04 12.92
C PRO A 52 -16.81 4.90 11.70
N LEU A 53 -17.57 5.97 11.88
CA LEU A 53 -17.99 6.86 10.78
C LEU A 53 -16.80 7.58 10.16
N ASN A 54 -15.92 8.11 11.01
CA ASN A 54 -14.70 8.78 10.56
C ASN A 54 -13.73 7.82 9.87
N ARG A 55 -13.70 6.56 10.28
CA ARG A 55 -12.89 5.51 9.64
C ARG A 55 -13.40 5.17 8.24
N LEU A 56 -14.72 5.09 8.07
CA LEU A 56 -15.32 4.81 6.77
C LEU A 56 -15.08 5.99 5.82
N TYR A 57 -15.36 7.22 6.26
CA TYR A 57 -15.10 8.42 5.47
C TYR A 57 -13.62 8.52 5.07
N SER A 58 -12.70 8.27 6.02
CA SER A 58 -11.28 8.34 5.71
C SER A 58 -10.87 7.31 4.67
N ARG A 59 -11.38 6.09 4.77
CA ARG A 59 -11.03 4.98 3.89
C ARG A 59 -11.59 5.16 2.48
N TRP A 60 -12.81 5.67 2.32
CA TRP A 60 -13.49 5.70 1.02
C TRP A 60 -13.36 7.02 0.26
N SER A 61 -13.05 8.12 0.95
CA SER A 61 -13.02 9.45 0.33
C SER A 61 -11.70 10.17 0.58
N SER A 62 -11.36 10.47 1.83
CA SER A 62 -10.22 11.36 2.09
C SER A 62 -8.88 10.74 1.74
N HIS A 63 -8.68 9.45 2.07
CA HIS A 63 -7.40 8.76 1.85
C HIS A 63 -7.13 8.47 0.37
N PRO A 64 -8.08 7.94 -0.42
CA PRO A 64 -7.90 7.85 -1.88
C PRO A 64 -7.58 9.21 -2.53
N SER A 65 -8.27 10.28 -2.10
CA SER A 65 -8.03 11.63 -2.63
C SER A 65 -6.63 12.14 -2.27
N LEU A 66 -6.15 11.86 -1.06
CA LEU A 66 -4.78 12.19 -0.63
C LEU A 66 -3.75 11.42 -1.46
N VAL A 67 -3.94 10.11 -1.64
CA VAL A 67 -3.04 9.29 -2.45
C VAL A 67 -2.97 9.80 -3.89
N ALA A 68 -4.12 10.09 -4.51
CA ALA A 68 -4.17 10.62 -5.88
C ALA A 68 -3.41 11.96 -5.99
N ARG A 69 -3.73 12.93 -5.12
CA ARG A 69 -3.11 14.26 -5.13
C ARG A 69 -1.61 14.18 -4.88
N THR A 70 -1.18 13.49 -3.82
CA THR A 70 0.24 13.41 -3.46
C THR A 70 1.04 12.64 -4.52
N THR A 71 0.44 11.64 -5.18
CA THR A 71 1.10 10.94 -6.28
C THR A 71 1.29 11.87 -7.48
N GLU A 72 0.27 12.66 -7.84
CA GLU A 72 0.33 13.61 -8.95
C GLU A 72 1.28 14.79 -8.72
N GLU A 73 1.38 15.28 -7.48
CA GLU A 73 2.28 16.37 -7.08
C GLU A 73 3.72 15.89 -6.85
N SER A 74 3.94 14.59 -6.70
CA SER A 74 5.27 14.01 -6.46
C SER A 74 6.05 13.78 -7.76
N ASP A 75 7.35 13.61 -7.60
CA ASP A 75 8.29 13.19 -8.64
C ASP A 75 8.49 11.66 -8.67
N ALA A 76 7.55 10.91 -8.08
CA ALA A 76 7.60 9.45 -8.03
C ALA A 76 7.47 8.84 -9.43
N ASP A 77 8.25 7.80 -9.70
CA ASP A 77 8.18 7.01 -10.94
C ASP A 77 7.24 5.80 -10.79
N LEU A 78 6.86 5.45 -9.55
CA LEU A 78 6.00 4.33 -9.21
C LEU A 78 5.21 4.61 -7.94
N LEU A 79 3.92 4.29 -7.93
CA LEU A 79 3.11 4.16 -6.71
C LEU A 79 3.03 2.69 -6.31
N HIS A 80 3.47 2.36 -5.09
CA HIS A 80 3.41 1.00 -4.55
C HIS A 80 2.48 0.94 -3.35
N ILE A 81 1.30 0.35 -3.56
CA ILE A 81 0.35 0.01 -2.51
C ILE A 81 0.79 -1.30 -1.88
N THR A 82 1.21 -1.25 -0.62
CA THR A 82 1.88 -2.36 0.08
C THR A 82 0.93 -3.41 0.67
N ASP A 83 -0.37 -3.29 0.42
CA ASP A 83 -1.42 -4.13 0.99
C ASP A 83 -2.62 -4.25 0.04
N GLN A 84 -3.00 -5.49 -0.30
CA GLN A 84 -4.15 -5.79 -1.16
C GLN A 84 -5.48 -5.25 -0.64
N GLU A 85 -5.67 -5.15 0.68
CA GLU A 85 -6.89 -4.58 1.26
C GLU A 85 -7.06 -3.09 0.93
N GLN A 86 -5.97 -2.46 0.50
CA GLN A 86 -5.86 -1.05 0.15
C GLN A 86 -5.79 -0.83 -1.36
N ALA A 87 -6.08 -1.86 -2.18
CA ALA A 87 -6.11 -1.74 -3.64
C ALA A 87 -7.10 -0.67 -4.15
N HIS A 88 -8.10 -0.31 -3.35
CA HIS A 88 -9.02 0.81 -3.63
C HIS A 88 -8.32 2.19 -3.65
N LEU A 89 -7.05 2.28 -3.24
CA LEU A 89 -6.25 3.50 -3.29
C LEU A 89 -5.60 3.73 -4.66
N VAL A 90 -5.73 2.82 -5.63
CA VAL A 90 -5.25 3.02 -7.00
C VAL A 90 -5.98 4.25 -7.59
N PRO A 91 -5.27 5.34 -7.93
CA PRO A 91 -5.90 6.52 -8.48
C PRO A 91 -6.45 6.27 -9.89
N ASN A 92 -7.65 6.78 -10.16
CA ASN A 92 -8.19 6.78 -11.52
C ASN A 92 -7.34 7.67 -12.42
N GLY A 93 -6.87 7.13 -13.56
CA GLY A 93 -6.04 7.88 -14.51
C GLY A 93 -4.64 8.22 -13.99
N CYS A 94 -4.09 7.41 -13.07
CA CYS A 94 -2.72 7.59 -12.57
C CYS A 94 -1.71 7.64 -13.72
N LYS A 95 -0.89 8.70 -13.77
CA LYS A 95 0.12 8.93 -14.82
C LYS A 95 1.33 8.01 -14.70
N ILE A 96 1.56 7.47 -13.50
CA ILE A 96 2.68 6.59 -13.19
C ILE A 96 2.17 5.16 -12.93
N PRO A 97 2.97 4.13 -13.20
CA PRO A 97 2.59 2.76 -12.90
C PRO A 97 2.23 2.58 -11.42
N VAL A 98 1.25 1.71 -11.16
CA VAL A 98 0.81 1.37 -9.81
C VAL A 98 1.01 -0.11 -9.58
N VAL A 99 1.67 -0.47 -8.47
CA VAL A 99 1.88 -1.85 -8.04
C VAL A 99 1.11 -2.07 -6.74
N VAL A 100 0.42 -3.20 -6.64
CA VAL A 100 -0.27 -3.62 -5.41
C VAL A 100 0.35 -4.94 -4.95
N THR A 101 0.82 -5.00 -3.70
CA THR A 101 1.27 -6.26 -3.10
C THR A 101 0.07 -7.11 -2.68
N VAL A 102 0.03 -8.34 -3.17
CA VAL A 102 -0.93 -9.37 -2.76
C VAL A 102 -0.24 -10.27 -1.73
N HIS A 103 -0.73 -10.27 -0.49
CA HIS A 103 -0.19 -11.10 0.60
C HIS A 103 -0.85 -12.48 0.62
N ASP A 104 -2.17 -12.52 0.38
CA ASP A 104 -2.97 -13.73 0.52
C ASP A 104 -3.89 -13.90 -0.70
N LEU A 105 -3.73 -15.03 -1.41
CA LEU A 105 -4.62 -15.45 -2.48
C LEU A 105 -5.60 -16.48 -1.94
N PHE A 106 -6.87 -16.09 -1.85
CA PHE A 106 -7.95 -16.98 -1.44
C PHE A 106 -8.58 -17.68 -2.64
N HIS A 107 -8.67 -19.00 -2.60
CA HIS A 107 -9.53 -19.72 -3.53
C HIS A 107 -11.00 -19.49 -3.16
N LEU A 108 -11.77 -18.86 -4.05
CA LEU A 108 -13.22 -18.64 -3.86
C LEU A 108 -14.03 -19.95 -3.90
N LYS A 109 -13.47 -21.00 -4.51
CA LYS A 109 -14.06 -22.35 -4.59
C LYS A 109 -12.98 -23.40 -4.30
N PRO A 110 -12.60 -23.59 -3.03
CA PRO A 110 -11.62 -24.61 -2.69
C PRO A 110 -12.20 -25.99 -3.04
N ARG A 111 -11.40 -26.85 -3.68
CA ARG A 111 -11.80 -28.24 -3.91
C ARG A 111 -11.74 -28.99 -2.58
N SER A 112 -12.82 -29.68 -2.22
CA SER A 112 -12.79 -30.62 -1.10
C SER A 112 -11.91 -31.83 -1.45
N ILE A 113 -10.89 -32.07 -0.64
CA ILE A 113 -10.05 -33.26 -0.71
C ILE A 113 -10.45 -34.13 0.49
N LYS A 114 -10.94 -35.36 0.25
CA LYS A 114 -11.12 -36.31 1.34
C LYS A 114 -9.73 -36.75 1.78
N ALA A 115 -9.35 -36.43 3.02
CA ALA A 115 -8.25 -37.12 3.67
C ALA A 115 -8.69 -38.58 3.88
N GLY A 116 -7.86 -39.52 3.42
CA GLY A 116 -8.10 -40.96 3.55
C GLY A 116 -8.16 -41.41 4.99
#